data_AF-A0A3D0Q8R4-F1
#
_entry.id   AF-A0A3D0Q8R4-F1
#
_cell.length_a   1.000
_cell.length_b   1.000
_cell.length_c   1.000
_cell.angle_alpha   90.00
_cell.angle_beta   90.00
_cell.angle_gamma   90.00
#
_symmetry.space_group_name_H-M   'P 1'
#
loop_
_entity.id
_entity.type
_entity.pdbx_description
1 polymer ?
#
loop_
_entity_poly.entity_id
_entity_poly.type
_entity_poly.pdbx_seq_one_letter_code
_entity_poly.pdbx_strand_id
1 'polypeptide(L)'
;MRKQVVLLLVLLNSCLFVDSPAQVMPLVYQVENTGADCPKPPLPSVSELPTLPNLPDPFAWADGRGRISNFSDWRYRRAEIGAQIQYYEIGQKPVRPDTTEASYSGGVLTVTVTVNGKILTLTSQVTIPAGAGPFPAVIGMNSP
;
A
#
# COMPACT_ATOMS: atom_id res chain seq x y z
N MET A 1 39.15 37.05 6.29
CA MET A 1 38.17 36.43 7.22
C MET A 1 36.73 36.91 7.03
N ARG A 2 36.38 38.19 7.26
CA ARG A 2 34.97 38.65 7.22
C ARG A 2 34.24 38.41 5.89
N LYS A 3 34.92 38.56 4.74
CA LYS A 3 34.34 38.31 3.40
C LYS A 3 34.15 36.80 3.09
N GLN A 4 35.03 35.94 3.61
CA GLN A 4 34.93 34.49 3.43
C GLN A 4 33.80 33.89 4.26
N VAL A 5 33.57 34.41 5.47
CA VAL A 5 32.45 34.00 6.33
C VAL A 5 31.09 34.39 5.72
N VAL A 6 31.00 35.59 5.14
CA VAL A 6 29.77 36.04 4.46
C VAL A 6 29.50 35.22 3.19
N LEU A 7 30.55 34.91 2.40
CA LEU A 7 30.41 34.05 1.21
C LEU A 7 29.95 32.62 1.59
N LEU A 8 30.48 32.07 2.68
CA LEU A 8 30.08 30.75 3.19
C LEU A 8 28.63 30.73 3.67
N LEU A 9 28.17 31.80 4.34
CA LEU A 9 26.78 31.95 4.82
C LEU A 9 25.76 32.12 3.67
N VAL A 10 26.16 32.75 2.56
CA VAL A 10 25.32 32.89 1.36
C VAL A 10 25.23 31.56 0.59
N LEU A 11 26.34 30.81 0.47
CA LEU A 11 26.36 29.46 -0.10
C LEU A 11 25.54 28.46 0.74
N LEU A 12 25.60 28.56 2.06
CA LEU A 12 24.83 27.68 2.96
C LEU A 12 23.31 27.97 2.90
N ASN A 13 22.90 29.22 2.68
CA ASN A 13 21.47 29.59 2.51
C ASN A 13 20.90 29.23 1.13
N SER A 14 21.72 29.19 0.09
CA SER A 14 21.26 28.86 -1.27
C SER A 14 21.02 27.36 -1.47
N CYS A 15 21.54 26.49 -0.60
CA CYS A 15 21.23 25.05 -0.60
C CYS A 15 19.97 24.67 0.20
N LEU A 16 19.32 25.62 0.90
CA LEU A 16 18.15 25.31 1.75
C LEU A 16 16.79 25.43 1.06
N PHE A 17 16.77 25.83 -0.23
CA PHE A 17 15.54 25.94 -1.03
C PHE A 17 15.64 25.04 -2.26
N VAL A 18 15.82 23.73 -2.02
CA VAL A 18 15.50 22.74 -3.05
C VAL A 18 14.00 22.51 -2.94
N ASP A 19 13.21 23.29 -3.70
CA ASP A 19 11.85 22.87 -4.03
C ASP A 19 11.98 21.45 -4.58
N SER A 20 11.41 20.47 -3.87
CA SER A 20 11.26 19.12 -4.41
C SER A 20 10.01 19.15 -5.28
N PRO A 21 10.10 19.22 -6.63
CA PRO A 21 8.95 18.95 -7.47
C PRO A 21 8.18 17.72 -6.99
N ALA A 22 6.87 17.88 -6.87
CA ALA A 22 5.97 16.77 -6.60
C ALA A 22 6.22 15.68 -7.65
N GLN A 23 6.44 14.45 -7.19
CA GLN A 23 6.65 13.32 -8.09
C GLN A 23 5.40 13.14 -8.96
N VAL A 24 5.58 12.96 -10.26
CA VAL A 24 4.49 12.58 -11.17
C VAL A 24 4.00 11.19 -10.73
N MET A 25 2.81 11.14 -10.14
CA MET A 25 2.22 9.89 -9.69
C MET A 25 1.76 9.08 -10.91
N PRO A 26 2.21 7.81 -11.06
CA PRO A 26 1.74 6.98 -12.15
C PRO A 26 0.24 6.69 -11.98
N LEU A 27 -0.51 6.77 -13.08
CA LEU A 27 -1.92 6.40 -13.09
C LEU A 27 -2.12 4.88 -12.99
N VAL A 28 -1.09 4.11 -13.32
CA VAL A 28 -1.09 2.64 -13.27
C VAL A 28 0.20 2.16 -12.62
N TYR A 29 0.05 1.38 -11.54
CA TYR A 29 1.17 0.72 -10.89
C TYR A 29 1.39 -0.68 -11.49
N GLN A 30 2.66 -1.07 -11.65
CA GLN A 30 3.02 -2.38 -12.22
C GLN A 30 2.83 -3.54 -11.24
N VAL A 31 2.85 -3.25 -9.93
CA VAL A 31 2.76 -4.25 -8.87
C VAL A 31 1.72 -3.80 -7.85
N GLU A 32 0.79 -4.70 -7.50
CA GLU A 32 -0.23 -4.46 -6.48
C GLU A 32 0.37 -4.44 -5.06
N ASN A 33 1.18 -5.45 -4.73
CA ASN A 33 1.80 -5.60 -3.42
C ASN A 33 3.33 -5.56 -3.53
N THR A 34 3.93 -4.45 -3.12
CA THR A 34 5.38 -4.25 -3.13
C THR A 34 6.13 -5.07 -2.07
N GLY A 35 5.45 -5.83 -1.21
CA GLY A 35 6.04 -6.77 -0.25
C GLY A 35 5.80 -8.24 -0.58
N ALA A 36 5.39 -8.58 -1.80
CA ALA A 36 5.10 -9.96 -2.20
C ALA A 36 6.32 -10.91 -2.16
N ASP A 37 7.52 -10.35 -2.28
CA ASP A 37 8.83 -11.02 -2.17
C ASP A 37 9.35 -11.14 -0.73
N CYS A 38 8.68 -10.55 0.26
CA CYS A 38 9.08 -10.70 1.64
C CYS A 38 8.92 -12.16 2.10
N PRO A 39 9.86 -12.71 2.89
CA PRO A 39 9.71 -14.04 3.46
C PRO A 39 8.46 -14.11 4.34
N LYS A 40 7.78 -15.25 4.31
CA LYS A 40 6.63 -15.49 5.18
C LYS A 40 7.09 -15.57 6.64
N PRO A 41 6.35 -14.98 7.59
CA PRO A 41 6.66 -15.15 9.01
C PRO A 41 6.39 -16.58 9.46
N PRO A 42 6.88 -16.97 10.65
CA PRO A 42 6.32 -18.10 11.37
C PRO A 42 4.81 -17.89 11.57
N LEU A 43 4.02 -18.91 11.22
CA LEU A 43 2.56 -18.94 11.38
C LEU A 43 2.19 -20.21 12.15
N PRO A 44 2.50 -20.27 13.47
CA PRO A 44 2.12 -21.40 14.30
C PRO A 44 0.59 -21.55 14.38
N SER A 45 0.13 -22.73 14.76
CA SER A 45 -1.29 -22.96 15.00
C SER A 45 -1.79 -22.09 16.16
N VAL A 46 -3.10 -21.84 16.22
CA VAL A 46 -3.70 -21.01 17.28
C VAL A 46 -3.40 -21.54 18.69
N SER A 47 -3.29 -22.87 18.86
CA SER A 47 -2.94 -23.51 20.14
C SER A 47 -1.50 -23.27 20.60
N GLU A 48 -0.61 -22.87 19.70
CA GLU A 48 0.79 -22.60 20.00
C GLU A 48 1.05 -21.10 20.24
N LEU A 49 0.04 -20.25 20.10
CA LEU A 49 0.17 -18.81 20.31
C LEU A 49 0.22 -18.47 21.81
N PRO A 50 1.07 -17.50 22.20
CA PRO A 50 1.06 -17.00 23.57
C PRO A 50 -0.20 -16.17 23.83
N THR A 51 -0.71 -16.25 25.06
CA THR A 51 -1.72 -15.30 25.53
C THR A 51 -1.09 -13.92 25.70
N LEU A 52 -1.55 -12.94 24.93
CA LEU A 52 -1.14 -11.55 25.07
C LEU A 52 -2.26 -10.76 25.77
N PRO A 53 -2.03 -10.26 27.00
CA PRO A 53 -3.04 -9.47 27.71
C PRO A 53 -3.22 -8.07 27.11
N ASN A 54 -2.26 -7.61 26.29
CA ASN A 54 -2.23 -6.30 25.65
C ASN A 54 -2.18 -6.45 24.12
N LEU A 55 -2.36 -5.34 23.41
CA LEU A 55 -2.24 -5.31 21.95
C LEU A 55 -0.82 -5.75 21.50
N PRO A 56 -0.70 -6.54 20.42
CA PRO A 56 0.60 -6.92 19.86
C PRO A 56 1.45 -5.71 19.48
N ASP A 57 2.76 -5.79 19.76
CA ASP A 57 3.72 -4.74 19.37
C ASP A 57 3.88 -4.71 17.83
N PRO A 58 3.47 -3.62 17.14
CA PRO A 58 3.58 -3.55 15.69
C PRO A 58 5.04 -3.55 15.22
N PHE A 59 6.00 -3.26 16.09
CA PHE A 59 7.43 -3.17 15.77
C PHE A 59 8.22 -4.42 16.15
N ALA A 60 7.62 -5.40 16.84
CA ALA A 60 8.29 -6.66 17.16
C ALA A 60 8.21 -7.63 15.97
N TRP A 61 9.31 -8.32 15.67
CA TRP A 61 9.35 -9.36 14.64
C TRP A 61 8.50 -10.57 15.04
N ALA A 62 7.83 -11.18 14.07
CA ALA A 62 6.97 -12.35 14.31
C ALA A 62 7.73 -13.59 14.83
N ASP A 63 9.03 -13.69 14.54
CA ASP A 63 9.92 -14.77 15.00
C ASP A 63 10.51 -14.53 16.40
N GLY A 64 10.18 -13.40 17.04
CA GLY A 64 10.65 -13.07 18.38
C GLY A 64 12.10 -12.57 18.46
N ARG A 65 12.79 -12.32 17.34
CA ARG A 65 14.21 -11.88 17.35
C ARG A 65 14.44 -10.44 17.85
N GLY A 66 13.39 -9.74 18.27
CA GLY A 66 13.45 -8.37 18.77
C GLY A 66 12.56 -7.42 17.98
N ARG A 67 13.00 -6.17 17.83
CA ARG A 67 12.22 -5.09 17.21
C ARG A 67 12.87 -4.60 15.92
N ILE A 68 12.06 -4.06 15.01
CA ILE A 68 12.55 -3.32 13.85
C ILE A 68 13.27 -2.05 14.31
N SER A 69 14.27 -1.61 13.56
CA SER A 69 15.08 -0.43 13.90
C SER A 69 15.24 0.57 12.75
N ASN A 70 15.04 0.13 11.50
CA ASN A 70 15.18 0.95 10.32
C ASN A 70 13.86 1.10 9.57
N PHE A 71 13.72 2.19 8.83
CA PHE A 71 12.57 2.39 7.95
C PHE A 71 12.42 1.28 6.89
N SER A 72 13.54 0.74 6.39
CA SER A 72 13.56 -0.38 5.45
C SER A 72 12.93 -1.66 6.01
N ASP A 73 13.02 -1.87 7.33
CA ASP A 73 12.48 -3.05 8.00
C ASP A 73 10.95 -3.07 7.93
N TRP A 74 10.33 -1.88 7.86
CA TRP A 74 8.88 -1.72 7.88
C TRP A 74 8.19 -2.44 6.71
N ARG A 75 8.85 -2.55 5.55
CA ARG A 75 8.34 -3.33 4.41
C ARG A 75 8.10 -4.80 4.81
N TYR A 76 9.10 -5.41 5.43
CA TYR A 76 9.03 -6.81 5.90
C TYR A 76 8.02 -6.95 7.01
N ARG A 77 8.03 -6.05 8.00
CA ARG A 77 7.10 -6.11 9.12
C ARG A 77 5.64 -5.95 8.69
N ARG A 78 5.34 -5.05 7.74
CA ARG A 78 3.99 -4.93 7.16
C ARG A 78 3.56 -6.22 6.43
N ALA A 79 4.48 -6.88 5.72
CA ALA A 79 4.19 -8.16 5.08
C ALA A 79 3.90 -9.26 6.11
N GLU A 80 4.65 -9.32 7.22
CA GLU A 80 4.37 -10.25 8.32
C GLU A 80 2.99 -10.03 8.94
N ILE A 81 2.66 -8.79 9.29
CA ILE A 81 1.35 -8.44 9.87
C ILE A 81 0.23 -8.80 8.89
N GLY A 82 0.39 -8.48 7.61
CA GLY A 82 -0.58 -8.83 6.58
C GLY A 82 -0.77 -10.34 6.42
N ALA A 83 0.29 -11.13 6.58
CA ALA A 83 0.19 -12.59 6.57
C ALA A 83 -0.51 -13.14 7.83
N GLN A 84 -0.22 -12.58 9.00
CA GLN A 84 -0.86 -12.95 10.27
C GLN A 84 -2.37 -12.66 10.24
N ILE A 85 -2.80 -11.48 9.77
CA ILE A 85 -4.23 -11.12 9.65
C ILE A 85 -4.97 -12.08 8.71
N GLN A 86 -4.35 -12.41 7.56
CA GLN A 86 -4.94 -13.37 6.61
C GLN A 86 -4.99 -14.81 7.15
N TYR A 87 -4.02 -15.21 7.96
CA TYR A 87 -3.96 -16.57 8.50
C TYR A 87 -4.89 -16.76 9.70
N TYR A 88 -4.96 -15.78 10.61
CA TYR A 88 -5.69 -15.91 11.88
C TYR A 88 -7.10 -15.32 11.87
N GLU A 89 -7.47 -14.45 10.91
CA GLU A 89 -8.74 -13.70 10.99
C GLU A 89 -9.55 -13.70 9.69
N ILE A 90 -9.04 -13.10 8.62
CA ILE A 90 -9.86 -12.75 7.44
C ILE A 90 -9.80 -13.79 6.30
N GLY A 91 -8.98 -14.83 6.46
CA GLY A 91 -8.70 -15.80 5.41
C GLY A 91 -7.66 -15.33 4.39
N GLN A 92 -7.17 -16.26 3.58
CA GLN A 92 -6.14 -15.97 2.58
C GLN A 92 -6.72 -15.14 1.43
N LYS A 93 -6.07 -14.01 1.10
CA LYS A 93 -6.38 -13.25 -0.10
C LYS A 93 -6.10 -14.12 -1.33
N PRO A 94 -7.07 -14.31 -2.24
CA PRO A 94 -6.84 -15.03 -3.48
C PRO A 94 -5.75 -14.40 -4.35
N VAL A 95 -5.14 -15.21 -5.21
CA VAL A 95 -4.23 -14.73 -6.25
C VAL A 95 -4.97 -13.85 -7.27
N ARG A 96 -4.21 -13.14 -8.11
CA ARG A 96 -4.78 -12.36 -9.21
C ARG A 96 -5.66 -13.26 -10.10
N PRO A 97 -6.85 -12.80 -10.51
CA PRO A 97 -7.70 -13.50 -11.47
C PRO A 97 -7.02 -13.75 -12.82
N ASP A 98 -7.56 -14.70 -13.60
CA ASP A 98 -7.04 -15.04 -14.93
C ASP A 98 -7.18 -13.85 -15.88
N THR A 99 -8.36 -13.21 -15.88
CA THR A 99 -8.62 -12.01 -16.66
C THR A 99 -9.39 -10.97 -15.86
N THR A 100 -9.14 -9.70 -16.19
CA THR A 100 -9.89 -8.56 -15.66
C THR A 100 -10.06 -7.57 -16.80
N GLU A 101 -11.30 -7.41 -17.24
CA GLU A 101 -11.69 -6.51 -18.33
C GLU A 101 -12.55 -5.40 -17.76
N ALA A 102 -12.38 -4.17 -18.25
CA ALA A 102 -13.12 -3.02 -17.76
C ALA A 102 -13.66 -2.20 -18.93
N SER A 103 -14.89 -1.71 -18.79
CA SER A 103 -15.52 -0.76 -19.70
C SER A 103 -16.20 0.35 -18.91
N TYR A 104 -16.24 1.55 -19.47
CA TYR A 104 -16.88 2.70 -18.85
C TYR A 104 -17.82 3.36 -19.85
N SER A 105 -19.09 3.49 -19.47
CA SER A 105 -20.11 4.12 -20.31
C SER A 105 -21.23 4.70 -19.45
N GLY A 106 -21.74 5.87 -19.83
CA GLY A 106 -22.90 6.47 -19.18
C GLY A 106 -22.77 6.70 -17.67
N GLY A 107 -21.56 6.96 -17.17
CA GLY A 107 -21.31 7.12 -15.73
C GLY A 107 -21.05 5.82 -14.97
N VAL A 108 -21.12 4.66 -15.63
CA VAL A 108 -20.96 3.35 -14.99
C VAL A 108 -19.66 2.69 -15.44
N LEU A 109 -18.82 2.33 -14.48
CA LEU A 109 -17.69 1.42 -14.66
C LEU A 109 -18.20 -0.01 -14.52
N THR A 110 -17.98 -0.85 -15.53
CA THR A 110 -18.29 -2.28 -15.51
C THR A 110 -16.98 -3.06 -15.59
N VAL A 111 -16.72 -3.90 -14.59
CA VAL A 111 -15.53 -4.75 -14.49
C VAL A 111 -15.95 -6.21 -14.54
N THR A 112 -15.40 -6.96 -15.48
CA THR A 112 -15.62 -8.40 -15.62
C THR A 112 -14.36 -9.13 -15.19
N VAL A 113 -14.50 -10.02 -14.21
CA VAL A 113 -13.42 -10.81 -13.63
C VAL A 113 -13.65 -12.28 -13.97
N THR A 114 -12.64 -12.96 -14.51
CA THR A 114 -12.71 -14.40 -14.79
C THR A 114 -11.71 -15.16 -13.93
N VAL A 115 -12.18 -16.23 -13.28
CA VAL A 115 -11.36 -17.17 -12.52
C VAL A 115 -11.81 -18.60 -12.85
N ASN A 116 -10.91 -19.44 -13.36
CA ASN A 116 -11.19 -20.83 -13.75
C ASN A 116 -12.42 -20.97 -14.66
N GLY A 117 -12.56 -20.05 -15.62
CA GLY A 117 -13.70 -19.99 -16.55
C GLY A 117 -15.02 -19.51 -15.94
N LYS A 118 -15.06 -19.18 -14.64
CA LYS A 118 -16.22 -18.55 -14.00
C LYS A 118 -16.10 -17.03 -14.07
N ILE A 119 -17.20 -16.38 -14.40
CA ILE A 119 -17.24 -14.94 -14.64
C ILE A 119 -18.05 -14.25 -13.53
N LEU A 120 -17.49 -13.16 -13.00
CA LEU A 120 -18.17 -12.22 -12.10
C LEU A 120 -18.14 -10.82 -12.74
N THR A 121 -19.29 -10.18 -12.84
CA THR A 121 -19.40 -8.79 -13.31
C THR A 121 -19.73 -7.87 -12.14
N LEU A 122 -18.94 -6.82 -11.97
CA LEU A 122 -19.07 -5.79 -10.95
C LEU A 122 -19.36 -4.46 -11.65
N THR A 123 -20.33 -3.69 -11.14
CA THR A 123 -20.64 -2.36 -11.65
C THR A 123 -20.46 -1.30 -10.56
N SER A 124 -20.02 -0.12 -10.94
CA SER A 124 -19.82 1.00 -10.03
C SER A 124 -20.22 2.31 -10.71
N GLN A 125 -21.06 3.10 -10.05
CA GLN A 125 -21.37 4.46 -10.48
C GLN A 125 -20.17 5.37 -10.20
N VAL A 126 -19.81 6.20 -11.17
CA VAL A 126 -18.69 7.13 -11.07
C VAL A 126 -19.21 8.55 -11.26
N THR A 127 -19.06 9.37 -10.23
CA THR A 127 -19.34 10.81 -10.31
C THR A 127 -18.06 11.55 -10.68
N ILE A 128 -18.02 12.15 -11.87
CA ILE A 128 -16.86 12.88 -12.38
C ILE A 128 -17.17 14.39 -12.35
N PRO A 129 -16.33 15.23 -11.72
CA PRO A 129 -16.45 16.69 -11.78
C PRO A 129 -16.26 17.24 -13.20
N ALA A 130 -16.71 18.47 -13.45
CA ALA A 130 -16.37 19.17 -14.69
C ALA A 130 -14.86 19.49 -14.78
N GLY A 131 -14.29 19.39 -15.99
CA GLY A 131 -12.89 19.69 -16.27
C GLY A 131 -12.18 18.59 -17.07
N ALA A 132 -10.91 18.81 -17.41
CA ALA A 132 -10.13 17.90 -18.26
C ALA A 132 -9.66 16.62 -17.54
N GLY A 133 -9.56 16.63 -16.20
CA GLY A 133 -9.01 15.52 -15.41
C GLY A 133 -7.51 15.25 -15.69
N PRO A 134 -6.96 14.12 -15.19
CA PRO A 134 -7.61 13.15 -14.31
C PRO A 134 -7.90 13.75 -12.93
N PHE A 135 -8.87 13.18 -12.23
CA PHE A 135 -9.23 13.59 -10.87
C PHE A 135 -8.84 12.49 -9.87
N PRO A 136 -8.42 12.86 -8.65
CA PRO A 136 -8.36 11.89 -7.56
C PRO A 136 -9.77 11.33 -7.29
N ALA A 137 -9.84 10.05 -6.93
CA ALA A 137 -11.10 9.36 -6.68
C ALA A 137 -11.13 8.79 -5.25
N VAL A 138 -12.34 8.71 -4.69
CA VAL A 138 -12.61 8.01 -3.43
C VAL A 138 -13.58 6.87 -3.76
N ILE A 139 -13.22 5.64 -3.35
CA ILE A 139 -14.08 4.47 -3.51
C ILE A 139 -14.86 4.28 -2.22
N GLY A 140 -16.18 4.49 -2.28
CA GLY A 140 -17.07 4.17 -1.17
C GLY A 140 -17.22 2.67 -0.99
N MET A 141 -17.08 2.17 0.24
CA MET A 141 -17.26 0.73 0.56
C MET A 141 -18.72 0.34 0.80
N ASN A 142 -19.63 1.31 0.80
CA ASN A 142 -21.08 1.12 0.82
C ASN A 142 -21.67 1.92 -0.34
N SER A 143 -22.64 1.35 -1.04
CA SER A 143 -23.61 2.16 -1.78
C SER A 143 -24.70 2.62 -0.79
N PRO A 144 -25.31 3.80 -0.95
CA PRO A 144 -26.72 3.92 -0.57
C PRO A 144 -27.57 2.87 -1.29
#